data_AF-A0A8H5AY13-F1
#
_entry.id   AF-A0A8H5AY13-F1
#
_cell.length_a   1.000
_cell.length_b   1.000
_cell.length_c   1.000
_cell.angle_alpha   90.00
_cell.angle_beta   90.00
_cell.angle_gamma   90.00
#
_symmetry.space_group_name_H-M   'P 1'
#
loop_
_entity.id
_entity.type
_entity.pdbx_description
1 polymer ?
#
loop_
_entity_poly.entity_id
_entity_poly.type
_entity_poly.pdbx_seq_one_letter_code
_entity_poly.pdbx_strand_id
1 'polypeptide(L)'
;MFASTLSLALALVPFVSAAVIDVQVGASGLTYSPEAIGANVGDQVVFHFHAKNHTVTQSSFADPCGKLDGGINSGFMPVAANQTDNLPTFTVQVKDTKPIWIYCAQAARTPASHCGAGMVFAINCGADGAPNSFTNFKKSALAVGASLAAAASASATPSSGAYGGGYGGGYGGGSAAPAATDSASAAWTTAAYGGVTIPAAPQATPVTAAVTVGTETWTTTYGSYPGSPDPTPASSTGNVIKVVVGGTGILAFDPPRVDAKPRDTIVFEFHQKNHTVTQSSFDDPCRKLNANGTTGFDSGFMPFSDTSAPFPTFNFTVTDTAPVWAYCRQQLPSSHCGAGMVFAINSDESSGRNFAAFQNVAKALNGTAVAANAPAPTTTTAASAAAAVKVGPISLTLFAAALVGSLVL
;
A
#
# COMPACT_ATOMS: atom_id res chain seq x y z
N MET A 1 -6.31 68.99 38.89
CA MET A 1 -5.34 68.12 38.21
C MET A 1 -5.69 66.68 38.59
N PHE A 2 -6.42 65.96 37.74
CA PHE A 2 -6.79 64.56 38.01
C PHE A 2 -5.86 63.67 37.20
N ALA A 3 -4.97 62.95 37.91
CA ALA A 3 -4.04 62.01 37.31
C ALA A 3 -4.81 60.74 36.90
N SER A 4 -4.84 60.48 35.60
CA SER A 4 -5.42 59.26 35.03
C SER A 4 -4.40 58.13 35.16
N THR A 5 -4.65 57.19 36.07
CA THR A 5 -3.81 56.00 36.27
C THR A 5 -4.10 54.99 35.16
N LEU A 6 -3.21 54.94 34.17
CA LEU A 6 -3.22 53.94 33.10
C LEU A 6 -2.82 52.57 33.69
N SER A 7 -3.80 51.70 33.94
CA SER A 7 -3.55 50.31 34.35
C SER A 7 -3.09 49.49 33.14
N LEU A 8 -1.81 49.15 33.10
CA LEU A 8 -1.21 48.29 32.09
C LEU A 8 -1.52 46.83 32.43
N ALA A 9 -2.57 46.27 31.83
CA ALA A 9 -2.88 44.84 31.95
C ALA A 9 -1.86 44.03 31.15
N LEU A 10 -0.92 43.37 31.84
CA LEU A 10 0.06 42.46 31.25
C LEU A 10 -0.65 41.16 30.85
N ALA A 11 -0.96 41.00 29.56
CA ALA A 11 -1.49 39.76 29.02
C ALA A 11 -0.41 38.66 29.07
N LEU A 12 -0.52 37.72 30.02
CA LEU A 12 0.25 36.47 29.97
C LEU A 12 -0.26 35.63 28.80
N VAL A 13 0.45 35.66 27.67
CA VAL A 13 0.25 34.70 26.59
C VAL A 13 0.92 33.39 27.01
N PRO A 14 0.21 32.26 27.09
CA PRO A 14 0.84 30.98 27.38
C PRO A 14 1.75 30.60 26.22
N PHE A 15 3.06 30.60 26.46
CA PHE A 15 4.03 30.03 25.54
C PHE A 15 3.93 28.50 25.63
N VAL A 16 3.31 27.86 24.63
CA VAL A 16 3.45 26.41 24.44
C VAL A 16 4.89 26.17 23.97
N SER A 17 5.72 25.63 24.85
CA SER A 17 7.07 25.18 24.52
C SER A 17 6.98 23.83 23.82
N ALA A 18 7.59 23.71 22.64
CA ALA A 18 7.76 22.44 21.95
C ALA A 18 8.67 21.50 22.77
N ALA A 19 8.22 20.28 23.04
CA ALA A 19 9.03 19.29 23.73
C ALA A 19 10.08 18.68 22.78
N VAL A 20 11.20 18.26 23.35
CA VAL A 20 12.19 17.41 22.69
C VAL A 20 12.01 15.98 23.23
N ILE A 21 11.77 15.03 22.33
CA ILE A 21 11.54 13.62 22.66
C ILE A 21 12.66 12.79 22.04
N ASP A 22 13.50 12.20 22.88
CA ASP A 22 14.65 11.42 22.43
C ASP A 22 14.29 9.95 22.19
N VAL A 23 14.70 9.42 21.04
CA VAL A 23 14.50 8.02 20.64
C VAL A 23 15.86 7.41 20.32
N GLN A 24 16.17 6.30 20.98
CA GLN A 24 17.42 5.56 20.76
C GLN A 24 17.23 4.55 19.62
N VAL A 25 18.08 4.59 18.60
CA VAL A 25 18.03 3.72 17.42
C VAL A 25 19.18 2.73 17.49
N GLY A 26 18.88 1.44 17.67
CA GLY A 26 19.92 0.40 17.67
C GLY A 26 20.61 0.14 19.01
N ALA A 27 20.31 0.92 20.06
CA ALA A 27 21.00 0.85 21.36
C ALA A 27 20.85 -0.52 22.06
N SER A 28 19.74 -1.21 21.83
CA SER A 28 19.39 -2.49 22.47
C SER A 28 19.02 -3.55 21.45
N GLY A 29 19.75 -3.58 20.33
CA GLY A 29 19.48 -4.49 19.22
C GLY A 29 18.65 -3.83 18.11
N LEU A 30 17.84 -4.61 17.41
CA LEU A 30 17.05 -4.15 16.26
C LEU A 30 15.78 -3.40 16.70
N THR A 31 15.94 -2.31 17.44
CA THR A 31 14.83 -1.57 18.07
C THR A 31 14.99 -0.05 17.97
N TYR A 32 13.85 0.63 17.97
CA TYR A 32 13.73 2.02 18.42
C TYR A 32 13.26 2.00 19.88
N SER A 33 13.86 2.81 20.75
CA SER A 33 13.52 2.86 22.17
C SER A 33 13.26 4.29 22.64
N PRO A 34 12.03 4.62 23.09
CA PRO A 34 10.83 3.78 23.05
C PRO A 34 10.39 3.43 21.61
N GLU A 35 9.59 2.37 21.47
CA GLU A 35 9.13 1.88 20.15
C GLU A 35 7.90 2.64 19.63
N ALA A 36 7.16 3.29 20.52
CA ALA A 36 6.06 4.16 20.18
C ALA A 36 5.98 5.33 21.16
N ILE A 37 5.58 6.50 20.67
CA ILE A 37 5.40 7.71 21.48
C ILE A 37 4.13 8.47 21.11
N GLY A 38 3.63 9.27 22.05
CA GLY A 38 2.73 10.39 21.76
C GLY A 38 3.52 11.69 21.71
N ALA A 39 3.14 12.61 20.81
CA ALA A 39 3.78 13.92 20.65
C ALA A 39 2.78 14.97 20.15
N ASN A 40 2.93 16.21 20.61
CA ASN A 40 2.09 17.33 20.21
C ASN A 40 2.65 18.02 18.95
N VAL A 41 1.80 18.77 18.25
CA VAL A 41 2.23 19.61 17.13
C VAL A 41 3.26 20.63 17.61
N GLY A 42 4.40 20.69 16.93
CA GLY A 42 5.55 21.52 17.29
C GLY A 42 6.67 20.75 17.98
N ASP A 43 6.40 19.61 18.61
CA ASP A 43 7.42 18.79 19.27
C ASP A 43 8.49 18.30 18.28
N GLN A 44 9.69 18.07 18.78
CA GLN A 44 10.82 17.53 18.03
C GLN A 44 11.17 16.14 18.53
N VAL A 45 11.10 15.16 17.64
CA VAL A 45 11.53 13.79 17.91
C VAL A 45 12.95 13.62 17.40
N VAL A 46 13.89 13.45 18.32
CA VAL A 46 15.32 13.35 18.01
C VAL A 46 15.76 11.90 18.11
N PHE A 47 16.15 11.34 16.98
CA PHE A 47 16.64 9.97 16.87
C PHE A 47 18.16 9.95 17.04
N HIS A 48 18.65 9.20 18.03
CA HIS A 48 20.07 9.02 18.32
C HIS A 48 20.51 7.65 17.81
N PHE A 49 21.43 7.61 16.85
CA PHE A 49 21.86 6.38 16.20
C PHE A 49 23.04 5.75 16.93
N HIS A 50 22.89 4.48 17.30
CA HIS A 50 23.93 3.67 17.94
C HIS A 50 24.67 2.79 16.92
N ALA A 51 25.67 2.05 17.41
CA ALA A 51 26.52 1.17 16.63
C ALA A 51 25.77 0.33 15.58
N LYS A 52 26.46 0.04 14.47
CA LYS A 52 25.94 -0.56 13.21
C LYS A 52 25.30 0.50 12.32
N ASN A 53 24.38 0.11 11.46
CA ASN A 53 23.79 0.99 10.46
C ASN A 53 22.27 0.87 10.49
N HIS A 54 21.62 2.00 10.70
CA HIS A 54 20.18 2.09 10.86
C HIS A 54 19.63 3.33 10.12
N THR A 55 18.31 3.40 9.99
CA THR A 55 17.62 4.52 9.35
C THR A 55 16.41 4.93 10.17
N VAL A 56 15.89 6.12 9.88
CA VAL A 56 14.55 6.57 10.20
C VAL A 56 13.89 6.83 8.85
N THR A 57 13.14 5.84 8.37
CA THR A 57 12.46 5.91 7.06
C THR A 57 10.96 5.80 7.29
N GLN A 58 10.21 6.79 6.82
CA GLN A 58 8.76 6.76 6.92
C GLN A 58 8.18 5.70 6.01
N SER A 59 7.22 4.98 6.54
CA SER A 59 6.38 4.03 5.84
C SER A 59 4.91 4.40 6.02
N SER A 60 4.02 3.49 5.65
CA SER A 60 2.61 3.59 5.99
C SER A 60 2.21 2.42 6.87
N PHE A 61 1.11 2.56 7.62
CA PHE A 61 0.57 1.45 8.39
C PHE A 61 0.30 0.20 7.53
N ALA A 62 -0.12 0.43 6.28
CA ALA A 62 -0.46 -0.61 5.31
C ALA A 62 0.75 -1.21 4.58
N ASP A 63 1.93 -0.58 4.68
CA ASP A 63 3.17 -1.05 4.07
C ASP A 63 4.32 -0.79 5.04
N PRO A 64 4.43 -1.56 6.13
CA PRO A 64 5.29 -1.23 7.27
C PRO A 64 6.78 -1.22 6.93
N CYS A 65 7.20 -1.99 5.93
CA CYS A 65 8.60 -2.09 5.50
C CYS A 65 8.85 -1.46 4.12
N GLY A 66 7.90 -0.70 3.58
CA GLY A 66 8.04 0.03 2.34
C GLY A 66 8.16 1.52 2.56
N LYS A 67 9.07 2.14 1.81
CA LYS A 67 9.33 3.57 1.87
C LYS A 67 8.12 4.34 1.35
N LEU A 68 7.63 5.30 2.13
CA LEU A 68 6.63 6.26 1.69
C LEU A 68 7.30 7.33 0.79
N ASP A 69 6.79 7.50 -0.42
CA ASP A 69 7.30 8.50 -1.36
C ASP A 69 7.08 9.91 -0.83
N GLY A 70 8.14 10.73 -0.89
CA GLY A 70 8.16 12.07 -0.28
C GLY A 70 8.12 12.07 1.26
N GLY A 71 8.15 10.90 1.91
CA GLY A 71 8.15 10.78 3.37
C GLY A 71 9.51 11.07 4.02
N ILE A 72 9.53 11.03 5.35
CA ILE A 72 10.74 11.21 6.16
C ILE A 72 11.79 10.16 5.75
N ASN A 73 13.02 10.60 5.57
CA ASN A 73 14.14 9.71 5.33
C ASN A 73 15.43 10.32 5.86
N SER A 74 15.98 9.73 6.93
CA SER A 74 17.30 10.12 7.44
C SER A 74 18.45 9.73 6.50
N GLY A 75 18.22 8.76 5.60
CA GLY A 75 19.30 7.98 5.01
C GLY A 75 19.90 7.00 6.02
N PHE A 76 20.97 6.32 5.62
CA PHE A 76 21.73 5.39 6.45
C PHE A 76 22.69 6.14 7.37
N MET A 77 22.62 5.84 8.67
CA MET A 77 23.45 6.43 9.71
C MET A 77 24.39 5.36 10.30
N PRO A 78 25.56 5.12 9.68
CA PRO A 78 26.53 4.15 10.17
C PRO A 78 27.28 4.70 11.39
N VAL A 79 27.42 3.87 12.41
CA VAL A 79 28.17 4.16 13.64
C VAL A 79 29.11 3.01 13.94
N ALA A 80 30.38 3.33 14.18
CA ALA A 80 31.40 2.33 14.50
C ALA A 80 31.15 1.71 15.88
N ALA A 81 31.51 0.44 16.06
CA ALA A 81 31.24 -0.31 17.29
C ALA A 81 31.91 0.28 18.55
N ASN A 82 32.99 1.03 18.38
CA ASN A 82 33.75 1.66 19.46
C ASN A 82 33.40 3.15 19.66
N GLN A 83 32.45 3.71 18.89
CA GLN A 83 32.02 5.09 19.05
C GLN A 83 30.98 5.18 20.17
N THR A 84 31.29 5.94 21.22
CA THR A 84 30.42 6.10 22.42
C THR A 84 29.95 7.53 22.62
N ASP A 85 30.47 8.49 21.87
CA ASP A 85 30.11 9.91 21.91
C ASP A 85 29.90 10.45 20.49
N ASN A 86 29.36 11.67 20.40
CA ASN A 86 29.08 12.36 19.12
C ASN A 86 28.30 11.50 18.13
N LEU A 87 27.32 10.75 18.64
CA LEU A 87 26.47 9.88 17.84
C LEU A 87 25.66 10.71 16.83
N PRO A 88 25.45 10.21 15.59
CA PRO A 88 24.61 10.89 14.62
C PRO A 88 23.20 11.05 15.17
N THR A 89 22.58 12.18 14.88
CA THR A 89 21.18 12.45 15.22
C THR A 89 20.38 12.83 14.00
N PHE A 90 19.08 12.48 14.00
CA PHE A 90 18.13 12.93 13.00
C PHE A 90 16.87 13.44 13.69
N THR A 91 16.39 14.62 13.31
CA THR A 91 15.23 15.25 13.98
C THR A 91 14.02 15.27 13.07
N VAL A 92 12.89 14.80 13.61
CA VAL A 92 11.57 14.90 12.99
C VAL A 92 10.74 15.92 13.75
N GLN A 93 10.27 16.95 13.04
CA GLN A 93 9.30 17.89 13.60
C GLN A 93 7.88 17.32 13.44
N VAL A 94 7.11 17.31 14.54
CA VAL A 94 5.70 16.90 14.53
C VAL A 94 4.87 18.04 13.98
N LYS A 95 4.30 17.84 12.77
CA LYS A 95 3.57 18.89 12.04
C LYS A 95 2.05 18.81 12.23
N ASP A 96 1.55 17.64 12.57
CA ASP A 96 0.15 17.39 12.87
C ASP A 96 0.03 16.21 13.85
N THR A 97 -1.19 15.89 14.28
CA THR A 97 -1.47 14.80 15.23
C THR A 97 -1.70 13.45 14.53
N LYS A 98 -1.45 13.33 13.22
CA LYS A 98 -1.67 12.08 12.50
C LYS A 98 -0.58 11.05 12.88
N PRO A 99 -0.91 9.74 12.84
CA PRO A 99 0.08 8.71 13.06
C PRO A 99 1.22 8.78 12.04
N ILE A 100 2.47 8.71 12.51
CA ILE A 100 3.66 8.57 11.67
C ILE A 100 4.24 7.18 11.91
N TRP A 101 4.44 6.44 10.83
CA TRP A 101 4.95 5.07 10.82
C TRP A 101 6.36 5.06 10.28
N ILE A 102 7.29 4.44 11.00
CA ILE A 102 8.72 4.47 10.68
C ILE A 102 9.26 3.05 10.74
N TYR A 103 10.19 2.74 9.84
CA TYR A 103 10.93 1.49 9.84
C TYR A 103 12.43 1.71 9.57
N CYS A 104 13.22 0.71 9.95
CA CYS A 104 14.62 0.64 9.55
C CYS A 104 14.73 -0.03 8.18
N ALA A 105 15.27 0.70 7.20
CA ALA A 105 15.41 0.25 5.82
C ALA A 105 16.63 -0.66 5.57
N GLN A 106 17.39 -0.97 6.62
CA GLN A 106 18.53 -1.87 6.53
C GLN A 106 18.06 -3.26 6.07
N ALA A 107 18.66 -3.71 4.97
CA ALA A 107 18.34 -4.97 4.29
C ALA A 107 16.84 -5.11 3.91
N ALA A 108 16.14 -3.99 3.69
CA ALA A 108 14.74 -4.01 3.29
C ALA A 108 14.52 -4.88 2.04
N ARG A 109 13.38 -5.58 2.01
CA ARG A 109 13.01 -6.55 0.95
C ARG A 109 13.94 -7.76 0.81
N THR A 110 14.73 -8.06 1.84
CA THR A 110 15.53 -9.28 1.91
C THR A 110 15.19 -10.08 3.18
N PRO A 111 15.55 -11.37 3.27
CA PRO A 111 15.38 -12.17 4.50
C PRO A 111 16.05 -11.58 5.74
N ALA A 112 17.09 -10.76 5.56
CA ALA A 112 17.83 -10.11 6.64
C ALA A 112 17.23 -8.75 7.05
N SER A 113 16.02 -8.42 6.59
CA SER A 113 15.35 -7.14 6.83
C SER A 113 15.25 -6.81 8.32
N HIS A 114 15.79 -5.65 8.73
CA HIS A 114 15.64 -5.16 10.11
C HIS A 114 14.16 -4.89 10.44
N CYS A 115 13.42 -4.29 9.51
CA CYS A 115 11.97 -4.11 9.67
C CYS A 115 11.23 -5.45 9.74
N GLY A 116 11.63 -6.42 8.91
CA GLY A 116 11.10 -7.78 8.95
C GLY A 116 11.37 -8.51 10.26
N ALA A 117 12.43 -8.10 10.98
CA ALA A 117 12.75 -8.56 12.33
C ALA A 117 12.06 -7.73 13.44
N GLY A 118 11.18 -6.78 13.06
CA GLY A 118 10.39 -5.97 13.99
C GLY A 118 10.99 -4.62 14.36
N MET A 119 12.05 -4.16 13.66
CA MET A 119 12.62 -2.82 13.87
C MET A 119 11.74 -1.74 13.21
N VAL A 120 10.67 -1.39 13.91
CA VAL A 120 9.67 -0.39 13.54
C VAL A 120 9.36 0.56 14.70
N PHE A 121 8.84 1.75 14.37
CA PHE A 121 8.51 2.81 15.32
C PHE A 121 7.23 3.55 14.93
N ALA A 122 6.54 4.12 15.91
CA ALA A 122 5.38 4.98 15.65
C ALA A 122 5.33 6.25 16.51
N ILE A 123 4.86 7.35 15.89
CA ILE A 123 4.45 8.58 16.60
C ILE A 123 2.94 8.68 16.48
N ASN A 124 2.25 8.97 17.59
CA ASN A 124 0.80 9.21 17.61
C ASN A 124 -0.03 8.04 17.02
N CYS A 125 0.39 6.79 17.22
CA CYS A 125 -0.43 5.64 16.88
C CYS A 125 -1.68 5.53 17.77
N GLY A 126 -2.65 4.72 17.36
CA GLY A 126 -3.77 4.35 18.22
C GLY A 126 -3.28 3.59 19.47
N ALA A 127 -4.08 3.64 20.53
CA ALA A 127 -3.84 2.83 21.73
C ALA A 127 -3.78 1.33 21.38
N ASP A 128 -3.08 0.52 22.18
CA ASP A 128 -3.04 -0.92 21.97
C ASP A 128 -4.44 -1.54 21.92
N GLY A 129 -4.65 -2.46 20.98
CA GLY A 129 -5.96 -3.02 20.65
C GLY A 129 -6.75 -2.22 19.62
N ALA A 130 -6.42 -0.95 19.36
CA ALA A 130 -7.00 -0.21 18.25
C ALA A 130 -6.51 -0.77 16.89
N PRO A 131 -7.32 -0.65 15.82
CA PRO A 131 -6.92 -1.09 14.49
C PRO A 131 -5.59 -0.50 14.03
N ASN A 132 -5.33 0.78 14.32
CA ASN A 132 -4.09 1.51 14.02
C ASN A 132 -3.10 1.55 15.21
N SER A 133 -3.01 0.49 16.00
CA SER A 133 -2.07 0.38 17.12
C SER A 133 -0.65 0.03 16.68
N PHE A 134 0.34 0.38 17.51
CA PHE A 134 1.73 -0.05 17.27
C PHE A 134 1.88 -1.57 17.25
N THR A 135 1.18 -2.29 18.12
CA THR A 135 1.17 -3.76 18.14
C THR A 135 0.79 -4.35 16.78
N ASN A 136 -0.26 -3.82 16.14
CA ASN A 136 -0.67 -4.28 14.80
C ASN A 136 0.36 -3.91 13.72
N PHE A 137 0.95 -2.72 13.81
CA PHE A 137 2.00 -2.29 12.90
C PHE A 137 3.23 -3.20 12.95
N LYS A 138 3.74 -3.48 14.15
CA LYS A 138 4.87 -4.39 14.38
C LYS A 138 4.57 -5.81 13.95
N LYS A 139 3.36 -6.31 14.21
CA LYS A 139 2.92 -7.62 13.72
C LYS A 139 2.93 -7.70 12.18
N SER A 140 2.47 -6.64 11.51
CA SER A 140 2.50 -6.54 10.05
C SER A 140 3.94 -6.57 9.51
N ALA A 141 4.86 -5.84 10.16
CA ALA A 141 6.28 -5.83 9.80
C ALA A 141 6.93 -7.21 9.94
N LEU A 142 6.67 -7.91 11.05
CA LEU A 142 7.15 -9.28 11.29
C LEU A 142 6.64 -10.26 10.25
N ALA A 143 5.38 -10.10 9.80
CA ALA A 143 4.83 -10.93 8.73
C ALA A 143 5.56 -10.73 7.40
N VAL A 144 5.97 -9.49 7.08
CA VAL A 144 6.84 -9.21 5.91
C VAL A 144 8.20 -9.90 6.05
N GLY A 145 8.80 -9.92 7.24
CA GLY A 145 10.06 -10.65 7.47
C GLY A 145 9.91 -12.15 7.28
N ALA A 146 8.85 -12.73 7.83
CA ALA A 146 8.55 -14.16 7.71
C ALA A 146 8.34 -14.57 6.25
N SER A 147 7.65 -13.76 5.43
CA SER A 147 7.45 -14.06 4.02
C SER A 147 8.76 -14.00 3.22
N LEU A 148 9.61 -13.00 3.48
CA LEU A 148 10.93 -12.88 2.85
C LEU A 148 11.85 -14.05 3.21
N ALA A 149 11.86 -14.46 4.48
CA ALA A 149 12.62 -15.62 4.94
C ALA A 149 12.14 -16.91 4.27
N ALA A 150 10.82 -17.14 4.23
CA ALA A 150 10.22 -18.31 3.59
C ALA A 150 10.59 -18.41 2.11
N ALA A 151 10.52 -17.28 1.38
CA ALA A 151 10.90 -17.20 -0.02
C ALA A 151 12.37 -17.58 -0.26
N ALA A 152 13.29 -17.12 0.59
CA ALA A 152 14.70 -17.47 0.45
C ALA A 152 15.02 -18.94 0.77
N SER A 153 14.34 -19.53 1.76
CA SER A 153 14.46 -20.97 2.03
C SER A 153 13.94 -21.85 0.89
N ALA A 154 12.93 -21.39 0.14
CA ALA A 154 12.45 -22.11 -1.04
C ALA A 154 13.47 -22.09 -2.20
N SER A 155 14.27 -21.02 -2.32
CA SER A 155 15.31 -20.88 -3.35
C SER A 155 16.63 -21.58 -3.03
N ALA A 156 16.84 -22.03 -1.79
CA ALA A 156 18.11 -22.62 -1.34
C ALA A 156 18.18 -24.15 -1.48
N THR A 157 17.15 -24.81 -2.03
CA THR A 157 17.16 -26.25 -2.27
C THR A 157 18.17 -26.58 -3.40
N PRO A 158 19.25 -27.35 -3.15
CA PRO A 158 20.21 -27.66 -4.20
C PRO A 158 19.57 -28.61 -5.21
N SER A 159 19.61 -28.25 -6.49
CA SER A 159 19.49 -29.21 -7.58
C SER A 159 20.67 -30.18 -7.46
N SER A 160 20.41 -31.41 -6.98
CA SER A 160 21.37 -32.49 -7.10
C SER A 160 21.48 -32.84 -8.59
N GLY A 161 22.48 -32.26 -9.25
CA GLY A 161 22.86 -32.61 -10.61
C GLY A 161 23.28 -34.07 -10.69
N ALA A 162 22.46 -34.91 -11.29
CA ALA A 162 22.84 -36.24 -11.73
C ALA A 162 23.61 -36.11 -13.05
N TYR A 163 24.94 -36.03 -12.96
CA TYR A 163 25.84 -36.19 -14.10
C TYR A 163 25.99 -37.69 -14.39
N GLY A 164 25.64 -38.09 -15.62
CA GLY A 164 25.60 -39.48 -16.05
C GLY A 164 26.96 -40.12 -16.29
N GLY A 165 26.96 -41.46 -16.27
CA GLY A 165 28.05 -42.30 -16.79
C GLY A 165 27.86 -43.76 -16.39
N GLY A 166 27.35 -44.60 -17.30
CA GLY A 166 27.22 -46.03 -17.05
C GLY A 166 26.52 -46.79 -18.18
N TYR A 167 27.31 -47.24 -19.16
CA TYR A 167 26.95 -48.22 -20.18
C TYR A 167 26.87 -49.62 -19.55
N GLY A 168 25.81 -50.37 -19.84
CA GLY A 168 25.72 -51.79 -19.48
C GLY A 168 24.30 -52.34 -19.60
N GLY A 169 24.07 -53.21 -20.59
CA GLY A 169 22.77 -53.79 -20.91
C GLY A 169 22.25 -54.82 -19.91
N GLY A 170 20.96 -55.13 -20.00
CA GLY A 170 20.32 -56.20 -19.24
C GLY A 170 18.81 -56.20 -19.42
N TYR A 171 18.33 -57.24 -20.10
CA TYR A 171 16.94 -57.61 -20.39
C TYR A 171 16.19 -58.01 -19.10
N GLY A 172 14.93 -57.59 -18.95
CA GLY A 172 14.04 -58.09 -17.91
C GLY A 172 12.78 -57.26 -17.75
N GLY A 173 11.64 -57.80 -18.18
CA GLY A 173 10.33 -57.16 -18.06
C GLY A 173 9.81 -57.12 -16.63
N GLY A 174 9.06 -56.07 -16.32
CA GLY A 174 8.32 -55.88 -15.08
C GLY A 174 7.46 -54.63 -15.16
N SER A 175 6.15 -54.81 -15.23
CA SER A 175 5.15 -53.75 -15.23
C SER A 175 5.17 -52.99 -13.90
N ALA A 176 5.42 -51.68 -13.93
CA ALA A 176 5.14 -50.77 -12.83
C ALA A 176 4.74 -49.40 -13.39
N ALA A 177 3.65 -48.86 -12.83
CA ALA A 177 3.00 -47.62 -13.23
C ALA A 177 3.95 -46.40 -13.26
N PRO A 178 3.72 -45.41 -14.14
CA PRO A 178 4.45 -44.16 -14.05
C PRO A 178 3.97 -43.39 -12.82
N ALA A 179 4.83 -43.31 -11.80
CA ALA A 179 4.70 -42.30 -10.75
C ALA A 179 5.12 -40.95 -11.36
N ALA A 180 4.14 -40.20 -11.85
CA ALA A 180 4.29 -38.77 -12.05
C ALA A 180 4.36 -38.12 -10.66
N THR A 181 5.55 -37.75 -10.21
CA THR A 181 5.67 -36.76 -9.14
C THR A 181 5.68 -35.39 -9.79
N ASP A 182 4.47 -34.92 -10.06
CA ASP A 182 4.18 -33.51 -10.30
C ASP A 182 4.61 -32.75 -9.03
N SER A 183 5.58 -31.85 -9.17
CA SER A 183 5.99 -30.96 -8.08
C SER A 183 4.86 -29.96 -7.88
N ALA A 184 3.91 -30.32 -7.03
CA ALA A 184 2.82 -29.43 -6.62
C ALA A 184 3.41 -28.17 -5.97
N SER A 185 3.46 -27.08 -6.75
CA SER A 185 3.65 -25.74 -6.22
C SER A 185 2.66 -25.50 -5.08
N ALA A 186 3.09 -24.87 -3.98
CA ALA A 186 2.21 -24.60 -2.85
C ALA A 186 0.93 -23.91 -3.35
N ALA A 187 -0.24 -24.52 -3.13
CA ALA A 187 -1.51 -24.06 -3.70
C ALA A 187 -1.94 -22.66 -3.22
N TRP A 188 -1.31 -22.15 -2.15
CA TRP A 188 -1.66 -20.92 -1.46
C TRP A 188 -0.41 -20.10 -1.11
N THR A 189 -0.57 -18.79 -1.05
CA THR A 189 0.39 -17.78 -0.64
C THR A 189 -0.34 -16.68 0.15
N THR A 190 0.31 -15.57 0.45
CA THR A 190 -0.29 -14.42 1.11
C THR A 190 -0.34 -13.23 0.16
N ALA A 191 -1.40 -12.43 0.26
CA ALA A 191 -1.49 -11.13 -0.40
C ALA A 191 -0.33 -10.21 0.01
N ALA A 192 -0.07 -9.19 -0.80
CA ALA A 192 1.03 -8.25 -0.61
C ALA A 192 0.95 -7.51 0.74
N TYR A 193 -0.25 -7.39 1.31
CA TYR A 193 -0.50 -6.82 2.62
C TYR A 193 -1.71 -7.47 3.29
N GLY A 194 -2.02 -7.10 4.53
CA GLY A 194 -3.23 -7.54 5.24
C GLY A 194 -3.29 -9.02 5.64
N GLY A 195 -2.28 -9.83 5.30
CA GLY A 195 -2.19 -11.24 5.73
C GLY A 195 -3.25 -12.16 5.12
N VAL A 196 -3.95 -11.73 4.07
CA VAL A 196 -4.98 -12.53 3.41
C VAL A 196 -4.33 -13.70 2.68
N THR A 197 -4.75 -14.92 2.98
CA THR A 197 -4.31 -16.11 2.24
C THR A 197 -4.99 -16.11 0.86
N ILE A 198 -4.20 -16.23 -0.19
CA ILE A 198 -4.65 -16.20 -1.58
C ILE A 198 -4.03 -17.39 -2.33
N PRO A 199 -4.61 -17.88 -3.43
CA PRO A 199 -3.99 -18.94 -4.20
C PRO A 199 -2.64 -18.48 -4.74
N ALA A 200 -1.65 -19.37 -4.85
CA ALA A 200 -0.36 -19.01 -5.45
C ALA A 200 -0.53 -18.57 -6.91
N ALA A 201 0.36 -17.70 -7.39
CA ALA A 201 0.35 -17.29 -8.79
C ALA A 201 0.74 -18.49 -9.66
N PRO A 202 -0.07 -18.84 -10.68
CA PRO A 202 0.33 -19.86 -11.64
C PRO A 202 1.63 -19.43 -12.33
N GLN A 203 2.51 -20.39 -12.58
CA GLN A 203 3.69 -20.16 -13.39
C GLN A 203 3.27 -20.05 -14.86
N ALA A 204 3.65 -18.96 -15.53
CA ALA A 204 3.45 -18.83 -16.95
C ALA A 204 4.35 -19.83 -17.68
N THR A 205 3.78 -20.64 -18.57
CA THR A 205 4.57 -21.45 -19.50
C THR A 205 4.63 -20.75 -20.86
N PRO A 206 5.81 -20.53 -21.44
CA PRO A 206 5.89 -19.97 -22.79
C PRO A 206 5.28 -20.95 -23.79
N VAL A 207 4.30 -20.47 -24.56
CA VAL A 207 3.67 -21.23 -25.63
C VAL A 207 3.96 -20.52 -26.95
N THR A 208 4.48 -21.29 -27.91
CA THR A 208 4.71 -20.81 -29.28
C THR A 208 3.58 -21.31 -30.17
N ALA A 209 2.82 -20.39 -30.76
CA ALA A 209 1.70 -20.71 -31.62
C ALA A 209 1.88 -20.06 -33.01
N ALA A 210 1.52 -20.81 -34.05
CA ALA A 210 1.33 -20.24 -35.38
C ALA A 210 -0.04 -19.56 -35.42
N VAL A 211 -0.06 -18.29 -35.77
CA VAL A 211 -1.26 -17.47 -35.88
C VAL A 211 -1.48 -17.13 -37.33
N THR A 212 -2.67 -17.45 -37.84
CA THR A 212 -3.10 -17.09 -39.19
C THR A 212 -4.28 -16.13 -39.13
N VAL A 213 -4.15 -14.96 -39.74
CA VAL A 213 -5.22 -13.96 -39.87
C VAL A 213 -5.31 -13.52 -41.33
N GLY A 214 -6.41 -13.85 -41.99
CA GLY A 214 -6.53 -13.66 -43.43
C GLY A 214 -5.49 -14.50 -44.18
N THR A 215 -4.65 -13.85 -44.99
CA THR A 215 -3.55 -14.50 -45.72
C THR A 215 -2.21 -14.45 -44.97
N GLU A 216 -2.14 -13.73 -43.86
CA GLU A 216 -0.90 -13.57 -43.09
C GLU A 216 -0.79 -14.70 -42.07
N THR A 217 0.39 -15.31 -41.99
CA THR A 217 0.73 -16.29 -40.96
C THR A 217 2.04 -15.88 -40.30
N TRP A 218 2.06 -15.82 -38.98
CA TRP A 218 3.27 -15.57 -38.20
C TRP A 218 3.32 -16.50 -36.99
N THR A 219 4.50 -16.62 -36.39
CA THR A 219 4.67 -17.36 -35.14
C THR A 219 4.75 -16.36 -34.00
N THR A 220 3.98 -16.58 -32.94
CA THR A 220 4.03 -15.77 -31.71
C THR A 220 4.37 -16.64 -30.51
N THR A 221 5.10 -16.09 -29.56
CA THR A 221 5.38 -16.74 -28.26
C THR A 221 4.80 -15.88 -27.16
N TYR A 222 3.97 -16.46 -26.30
CA TYR A 222 3.29 -15.77 -25.20
C TYR A 222 3.32 -16.60 -23.92
N GLY A 223 3.20 -15.94 -22.76
CA GLY A 223 3.02 -16.62 -21.49
C GLY A 223 1.60 -17.17 -21.38
N SER A 224 1.45 -18.49 -21.36
CA SER A 224 0.18 -19.16 -21.12
C SER A 224 0.04 -19.51 -19.65
N TYR A 225 -1.14 -19.25 -19.08
CA TYR A 225 -1.54 -19.67 -17.75
C TYR A 225 -2.63 -20.76 -17.87
N PRO A 226 -2.86 -21.57 -16.83
CA PRO A 226 -4.05 -22.40 -16.76
C PRO A 226 -5.31 -21.57 -17.05
N GLY A 227 -6.16 -22.06 -17.95
CA GLY A 227 -7.38 -21.37 -18.37
C GLY A 227 -7.20 -20.19 -19.34
N SER A 228 -5.97 -19.80 -19.70
CA SER A 228 -5.74 -18.75 -20.71
C SER A 228 -6.20 -19.21 -22.10
N PRO A 229 -6.86 -18.34 -22.88
CA PRO A 229 -7.17 -18.64 -24.28
C PRO A 229 -5.92 -18.65 -25.17
N ASP A 230 -6.04 -19.28 -26.33
CA ASP A 230 -5.04 -19.21 -27.41
C ASP A 230 -4.84 -17.76 -27.89
N PRO A 231 -3.63 -17.37 -28.32
CA PRO A 231 -3.27 -15.99 -28.62
C PRO A 231 -3.73 -15.63 -30.04
N THR A 232 -4.88 -16.14 -30.47
CA THR A 232 -5.38 -15.98 -31.83
C THR A 232 -6.14 -14.66 -31.90
N PRO A 233 -5.67 -13.65 -32.66
CA PRO A 233 -6.41 -12.42 -32.85
C PRO A 233 -7.76 -12.70 -33.49
N ALA A 234 -8.78 -11.95 -33.12
CA ALA A 234 -10.10 -12.09 -33.73
C ALA A 234 -10.11 -11.62 -35.20
N SER A 235 -9.28 -10.64 -35.54
CA SER A 235 -9.13 -10.08 -36.88
C SER A 235 -7.81 -9.31 -36.99
N SER A 236 -7.52 -8.72 -38.16
CA SER A 236 -6.36 -7.86 -38.34
C SER A 236 -6.44 -6.58 -37.50
N THR A 237 -7.64 -6.10 -37.20
CA THR A 237 -7.88 -4.87 -36.42
C THR A 237 -8.29 -5.14 -34.98
N GLY A 238 -8.55 -6.39 -34.61
CA GLY A 238 -9.16 -6.77 -33.33
C GLY A 238 -10.63 -6.35 -33.22
N ASN A 239 -11.26 -6.76 -32.13
CA ASN A 239 -12.59 -6.30 -31.72
C ASN A 239 -12.50 -5.11 -30.77
N VAL A 240 -13.56 -4.31 -30.71
CA VAL A 240 -13.74 -3.31 -29.66
C VAL A 240 -14.65 -3.87 -28.58
N ILE A 241 -14.15 -3.95 -27.35
CA ILE A 241 -14.90 -4.42 -26.19
C ILE A 241 -15.13 -3.23 -25.28
N LYS A 242 -16.39 -2.81 -25.11
CA LYS A 242 -16.75 -1.68 -24.27
C LYS A 242 -16.97 -2.13 -22.82
N VAL A 243 -16.41 -1.37 -21.88
CA VAL A 243 -16.63 -1.51 -20.43
C VAL A 243 -17.11 -0.17 -19.89
N VAL A 244 -18.31 -0.14 -19.32
CA VAL A 244 -18.85 1.05 -18.64
C VAL A 244 -18.22 1.13 -17.24
N VAL A 245 -17.73 2.31 -16.87
CA VAL A 245 -17.10 2.55 -15.56
C VAL A 245 -17.94 3.54 -14.78
N GLY A 246 -18.55 3.07 -13.69
CA GLY A 246 -19.45 3.89 -12.88
C GLY A 246 -20.87 3.97 -13.45
N GLY A 247 -21.57 5.05 -13.13
CA GLY A 247 -22.97 5.25 -13.47
C GLY A 247 -23.76 5.88 -12.32
N THR A 248 -24.99 6.33 -12.58
CA THR A 248 -25.84 6.92 -11.54
C THR A 248 -26.12 5.91 -10.42
N GLY A 249 -25.47 6.09 -9.27
CA GLY A 249 -25.56 5.17 -8.13
C GLY A 249 -24.81 3.85 -8.32
N ILE A 250 -23.99 3.72 -9.36
CA ILE A 250 -23.28 2.49 -9.71
C ILE A 250 -21.81 2.63 -9.35
N LEU A 251 -21.28 1.66 -8.60
CA LEU A 251 -19.89 1.57 -8.18
C LEU A 251 -19.26 0.28 -8.74
N ALA A 252 -19.19 0.17 -10.07
CA ALA A 252 -18.75 -1.05 -10.73
C ALA A 252 -18.12 -0.76 -12.10
N PHE A 253 -17.38 -1.75 -12.59
CA PHE A 253 -17.11 -1.94 -14.00
C PHE A 253 -18.20 -2.85 -14.57
N ASP A 254 -18.77 -2.51 -15.72
CA ASP A 254 -19.81 -3.30 -16.39
C ASP A 254 -19.45 -3.56 -17.86
N PRO A 255 -19.17 -4.81 -18.25
CA PRO A 255 -19.09 -5.98 -17.39
C PRO A 255 -17.88 -5.91 -16.42
N PRO A 256 -17.91 -6.64 -15.29
CA PRO A 256 -16.82 -6.63 -14.30
C PRO A 256 -15.58 -7.43 -14.73
N ARG A 257 -15.73 -8.27 -15.74
CA ARG A 257 -14.64 -8.99 -16.40
C ARG A 257 -14.93 -9.15 -17.89
N VAL A 258 -13.89 -9.32 -18.69
CA VAL A 258 -14.01 -9.63 -20.12
C VAL A 258 -13.01 -10.70 -20.52
N ASP A 259 -13.36 -11.49 -21.53
CA ASP A 259 -12.45 -12.38 -22.25
C ASP A 259 -12.07 -11.70 -23.57
N ALA A 260 -10.78 -11.55 -23.83
CA ALA A 260 -10.27 -10.76 -24.94
C ALA A 260 -9.03 -11.41 -25.58
N LYS A 261 -8.93 -11.28 -26.90
CA LYS A 261 -7.85 -11.82 -27.71
C LYS A 261 -6.80 -10.76 -28.00
N PRO A 262 -5.56 -11.15 -28.35
CA PRO A 262 -4.57 -10.19 -28.82
C PRO A 262 -5.13 -9.34 -29.97
N ARG A 263 -4.79 -8.04 -29.95
CA ARG A 263 -5.32 -6.96 -30.80
C ARG A 263 -6.71 -6.42 -30.44
N ASP A 264 -7.48 -7.09 -29.59
CA ASP A 264 -8.73 -6.49 -29.10
C ASP A 264 -8.42 -5.19 -28.33
N THR A 265 -9.32 -4.22 -28.43
CA THR A 265 -9.22 -2.96 -27.69
C THR A 265 -10.34 -2.89 -26.67
N ILE A 266 -9.97 -2.84 -25.39
CA ILE A 266 -10.89 -2.56 -24.30
C ILE A 266 -11.08 -1.05 -24.19
N VAL A 267 -12.30 -0.59 -24.41
CA VAL A 267 -12.68 0.83 -24.29
C VAL A 267 -13.43 1.00 -22.98
N PHE A 268 -12.76 1.59 -22.00
CA PHE A 268 -13.37 1.99 -20.74
C PHE A 268 -14.07 3.33 -20.94
N GLU A 269 -15.40 3.33 -20.90
CA GLU A 269 -16.24 4.52 -21.02
C GLU A 269 -16.69 4.96 -19.62
N PHE A 270 -16.26 6.15 -19.21
CA PHE A 270 -16.47 6.64 -17.85
C PHE A 270 -17.78 7.42 -17.74
N HIS A 271 -18.63 6.96 -16.83
CA HIS A 271 -19.94 7.53 -16.55
C HIS A 271 -19.88 8.39 -15.28
N GLN A 272 -21.04 8.77 -14.73
CA GLN A 272 -21.18 9.72 -13.63
C GLN A 272 -20.21 9.48 -12.48
N LYS A 273 -19.85 10.58 -11.79
CA LYS A 273 -18.89 10.63 -10.68
C LYS A 273 -17.46 10.54 -11.20
N ASN A 274 -16.52 10.22 -10.31
CA ASN A 274 -15.10 10.19 -10.60
C ASN A 274 -14.57 8.78 -10.40
N HIS A 275 -14.06 8.21 -11.48
CA HIS A 275 -13.54 6.85 -11.51
C HIS A 275 -12.19 6.79 -12.23
N THR A 276 -11.53 5.65 -12.11
CA THR A 276 -10.31 5.32 -12.84
C THR A 276 -10.39 3.85 -13.27
N VAL A 277 -9.57 3.49 -14.25
CA VAL A 277 -9.08 2.12 -14.38
C VAL A 277 -7.57 2.16 -14.21
N THR A 278 -7.07 1.47 -13.21
CA THR A 278 -5.65 1.44 -12.86
C THR A 278 -5.24 -0.01 -12.71
N GLN A 279 -4.19 -0.43 -13.43
CA GLN A 279 -3.70 -1.80 -13.36
C GLN A 279 -3.09 -2.07 -11.98
N SER A 280 -3.37 -3.26 -11.45
CA SER A 280 -2.84 -3.79 -10.19
C SER A 280 -2.39 -5.25 -10.39
N SER A 281 -2.14 -5.97 -9.30
CA SER A 281 -1.94 -7.42 -9.33
C SER A 281 -2.97 -8.10 -8.42
N PHE A 282 -3.18 -9.40 -8.62
CA PHE A 282 -4.14 -10.16 -7.82
C PHE A 282 -3.83 -10.11 -6.31
N ASP A 283 -2.55 -10.14 -5.97
CA ASP A 283 -2.03 -10.09 -4.61
C ASP A 283 -1.95 -8.66 -4.02
N ASP A 284 -1.96 -7.62 -4.86
CA ASP A 284 -1.96 -6.21 -4.47
C ASP A 284 -3.09 -5.44 -5.21
N PRO A 285 -4.37 -5.76 -4.96
CA PRO A 285 -5.50 -5.36 -5.80
C PRO A 285 -5.77 -3.85 -5.83
N CYS A 286 -5.42 -3.13 -4.77
CA CYS A 286 -5.76 -1.71 -4.59
C CYS A 286 -4.56 -0.77 -4.67
N ARG A 287 -3.44 -1.24 -5.24
CA ARG A 287 -2.27 -0.40 -5.55
C ARG A 287 -1.89 -0.55 -7.01
N LYS A 288 -1.39 0.56 -7.57
CA LYS A 288 -0.92 0.59 -8.95
C LYS A 288 0.25 -0.37 -9.09
N LEU A 289 0.16 -1.23 -10.09
CA LEU A 289 1.22 -2.18 -10.42
C LEU A 289 2.53 -1.43 -10.72
N ASN A 290 3.52 -1.65 -9.86
CA ASN A 290 4.89 -1.15 -9.99
C ASN A 290 5.85 -2.23 -9.45
N ALA A 291 6.06 -3.29 -10.22
CA ALA A 291 6.84 -4.45 -9.79
C ALA A 291 7.73 -4.95 -10.94
N ASN A 292 8.93 -5.44 -10.63
CA ASN A 292 9.86 -6.07 -11.58
C ASN A 292 10.17 -5.23 -12.84
N GLY A 293 10.22 -3.90 -12.70
CA GLY A 293 10.44 -2.99 -13.83
C GLY A 293 9.22 -2.79 -14.73
N THR A 294 8.08 -3.41 -14.41
CA THR A 294 6.79 -3.19 -15.08
C THR A 294 6.00 -2.12 -14.33
N THR A 295 5.66 -1.04 -15.04
CA THR A 295 4.70 -0.03 -14.59
C THR A 295 3.36 -0.31 -15.28
N GLY A 296 2.32 -0.57 -14.50
CA GLY A 296 0.99 -0.80 -15.04
C GLY A 296 0.32 0.47 -15.56
N PHE A 297 -0.71 0.29 -16.40
CA PHE A 297 -1.46 1.42 -16.94
C PHE A 297 -2.31 2.14 -15.86
N ASP A 298 -2.65 3.39 -16.12
CA ASP A 298 -3.55 4.20 -15.31
C ASP A 298 -4.26 5.21 -16.20
N SER A 299 -5.59 5.20 -16.22
CA SER A 299 -6.37 6.19 -16.97
C SER A 299 -6.22 7.61 -16.43
N GLY A 300 -5.80 7.76 -15.18
CA GLY A 300 -6.07 8.99 -14.44
C GLY A 300 -7.52 9.04 -13.96
N PHE A 301 -7.85 10.11 -13.21
CA PHE A 301 -9.21 10.40 -12.78
C PHE A 301 -10.02 10.93 -13.96
N MET A 302 -11.14 10.26 -14.24
CA MET A 302 -12.06 10.58 -15.33
C MET A 302 -13.41 11.03 -14.73
N PRO A 303 -13.53 12.28 -14.28
CA PRO A 303 -14.77 12.80 -13.73
C PRO A 303 -15.79 13.07 -14.84
N PHE A 304 -17.05 12.71 -14.60
CA PHE A 304 -18.16 13.02 -15.51
C PHE A 304 -19.42 13.43 -14.76
N SER A 305 -20.13 14.42 -15.29
CA SER A 305 -21.40 14.95 -14.77
C SER A 305 -22.57 14.60 -15.70
N ASP A 306 -23.78 14.54 -15.13
CA ASP A 306 -25.02 14.03 -15.75
C ASP A 306 -25.53 14.73 -17.04
N THR A 307 -24.80 15.68 -17.65
CA THR A 307 -25.43 16.65 -18.56
C THR A 307 -24.89 16.77 -20.00
N SER A 308 -23.92 15.98 -20.46
CA SER A 308 -23.66 15.87 -21.92
C SER A 308 -22.62 14.82 -22.29
N ALA A 309 -22.92 13.97 -23.28
CA ALA A 309 -21.92 13.24 -24.07
C ALA A 309 -20.98 14.23 -24.83
N PRO A 310 -19.75 13.84 -25.19
CA PRO A 310 -19.18 12.49 -25.12
C PRO A 310 -18.65 12.10 -23.72
N PHE A 311 -18.80 10.83 -23.38
CA PHE A 311 -18.19 10.24 -22.19
C PHE A 311 -16.66 10.19 -22.33
N PRO A 312 -15.88 10.45 -21.27
CA PRO A 312 -14.44 10.21 -21.28
C PRO A 312 -14.16 8.74 -21.55
N THR A 313 -13.09 8.46 -22.30
CA THR A 313 -12.67 7.09 -22.58
C THR A 313 -11.19 6.86 -22.28
N PHE A 314 -10.87 5.63 -21.90
CA PHE A 314 -9.49 5.11 -21.85
C PHE A 314 -9.45 3.80 -22.61
N ASN A 315 -8.44 3.64 -23.48
CA ASN A 315 -8.31 2.47 -24.34
C ASN A 315 -7.10 1.64 -23.91
N PHE A 316 -7.31 0.33 -23.78
CA PHE A 316 -6.25 -0.65 -23.54
C PHE A 316 -6.26 -1.68 -24.68
N THR A 317 -5.15 -1.79 -25.40
CA THR A 317 -4.99 -2.81 -26.44
C THR A 317 -4.40 -4.07 -25.82
N VAL A 318 -5.10 -5.19 -26.01
CA VAL A 318 -4.69 -6.51 -25.51
C VAL A 318 -3.52 -7.03 -26.34
N THR A 319 -2.40 -7.31 -25.70
CA THR A 319 -1.18 -7.79 -26.37
C THR A 319 -1.01 -9.30 -26.32
N ASP A 320 -1.55 -9.93 -25.28
CA ASP A 320 -1.49 -11.36 -25.02
C ASP A 320 -2.71 -11.81 -24.19
N THR A 321 -2.75 -13.09 -23.81
CA THR A 321 -3.86 -13.69 -23.08
C THR A 321 -3.59 -13.86 -21.58
N ALA A 322 -2.60 -13.15 -21.04
CA ALA A 322 -2.34 -13.13 -19.60
C ALA A 322 -3.50 -12.46 -18.84
N PRO A 323 -3.84 -12.94 -17.63
CA PRO A 323 -4.79 -12.24 -16.78
C PRO A 323 -4.32 -10.83 -16.43
N VAL A 324 -5.17 -9.83 -16.65
CA VAL A 324 -4.94 -8.43 -16.23
C VAL A 324 -5.90 -8.09 -15.12
N TRP A 325 -5.38 -7.53 -14.03
CA TRP A 325 -6.13 -7.11 -12.86
C TRP A 325 -6.13 -5.58 -12.77
N ALA A 326 -7.28 -4.98 -12.53
CA ALA A 326 -7.40 -3.53 -12.43
C ALA A 326 -8.40 -3.10 -11.36
N TYR A 327 -8.31 -1.86 -10.92
CA TYR A 327 -9.17 -1.28 -9.89
C TYR A 327 -9.47 0.18 -10.13
N CYS A 328 -10.51 0.69 -9.46
CA CYS A 328 -10.74 2.12 -9.33
C CYS A 328 -9.98 2.66 -8.11
N ARG A 329 -9.05 3.59 -8.34
CA ARG A 329 -8.19 4.17 -7.29
C ARG A 329 -8.80 5.35 -6.52
N GLN A 330 -10.08 5.65 -6.75
CA GLN A 330 -10.80 6.67 -5.99
C GLN A 330 -10.91 6.24 -4.51
N GLN A 331 -10.47 7.10 -3.60
CA GLN A 331 -10.41 6.81 -2.16
C GLN A 331 -11.44 7.58 -1.33
N LEU A 332 -12.00 8.66 -1.87
CA LEU A 332 -12.91 9.56 -1.15
C LEU A 332 -14.26 9.63 -1.86
N PRO A 333 -15.39 9.71 -1.12
CA PRO A 333 -15.49 9.70 0.34
C PRO A 333 -15.25 8.31 0.98
N SER A 334 -15.23 7.26 0.17
CA SER A 334 -14.87 5.89 0.59
C SER A 334 -14.05 5.23 -0.51
N SER A 335 -13.30 4.17 -0.17
CA SER A 335 -12.49 3.50 -1.17
C SER A 335 -13.35 2.71 -2.14
N HIS A 336 -13.26 3.05 -3.43
CA HIS A 336 -13.96 2.32 -4.49
C HIS A 336 -13.44 0.88 -4.60
N CYS A 337 -12.11 0.68 -4.60
CA CYS A 337 -11.52 -0.66 -4.61
C CYS A 337 -11.88 -1.48 -3.38
N GLY A 338 -11.85 -0.88 -2.19
CA GLY A 338 -12.24 -1.54 -0.94
C GLY A 338 -13.72 -1.85 -0.86
N ALA A 339 -14.56 -1.10 -1.57
CA ALA A 339 -15.96 -1.44 -1.78
C ALA A 339 -16.17 -2.52 -2.86
N GLY A 340 -15.11 -2.95 -3.55
CA GLY A 340 -15.14 -4.01 -4.56
C GLY A 340 -15.17 -3.54 -6.01
N MET A 341 -14.90 -2.26 -6.28
CA MET A 341 -14.80 -1.73 -7.64
C MET A 341 -13.46 -2.13 -8.28
N VAL A 342 -13.42 -3.38 -8.75
CA VAL A 342 -12.30 -4.01 -9.45
C VAL A 342 -12.75 -4.59 -10.79
N PHE A 343 -11.80 -4.86 -11.67
CA PHE A 343 -12.00 -5.38 -13.02
C PHE A 343 -10.95 -6.43 -13.39
N ALA A 344 -11.31 -7.36 -14.27
CA ALA A 344 -10.38 -8.35 -14.80
C ALA A 344 -10.49 -8.54 -16.33
N ILE A 345 -9.36 -8.75 -17.00
CA ILE A 345 -9.30 -9.26 -18.38
C ILE A 345 -8.73 -10.67 -18.30
N ASN A 346 -9.34 -11.62 -18.99
CA ASN A 346 -8.85 -13.01 -19.11
C ASN A 346 -8.56 -13.67 -17.76
N SER A 347 -9.39 -13.41 -16.73
CA SER A 347 -9.31 -14.14 -15.47
C SER A 347 -9.76 -15.59 -15.66
N ASP A 348 -9.04 -16.54 -15.06
CA ASP A 348 -9.42 -17.96 -15.10
C ASP A 348 -10.52 -18.23 -14.06
N GLU A 349 -11.76 -18.28 -14.54
CA GLU A 349 -12.94 -18.52 -13.72
C GLU A 349 -13.05 -19.93 -13.17
N SER A 350 -12.26 -20.88 -13.68
CA SER A 350 -12.18 -22.25 -13.16
C SER A 350 -11.17 -22.40 -12.02
N SER A 351 -10.34 -21.38 -11.79
CA SER A 351 -9.28 -21.40 -10.77
C SER A 351 -9.66 -20.70 -9.48
N GLY A 352 -8.79 -20.84 -8.46
CA GLY A 352 -8.84 -20.01 -7.26
C GLY A 352 -8.54 -18.52 -7.52
N ARG A 353 -7.95 -18.18 -8.67
CA ARG A 353 -7.67 -16.79 -9.10
C ARG A 353 -8.68 -16.29 -10.13
N ASN A 354 -9.96 -16.52 -9.85
CA ASN A 354 -11.08 -15.99 -10.61
C ASN A 354 -11.42 -14.54 -10.20
N PHE A 355 -12.32 -13.88 -10.94
CA PHE A 355 -12.74 -12.52 -10.65
C PHE A 355 -13.32 -12.35 -9.23
N ALA A 356 -14.18 -13.29 -8.80
CA ALA A 356 -14.81 -13.21 -7.48
C ALA A 356 -13.77 -13.25 -6.35
N ALA A 357 -12.74 -14.08 -6.49
CA ALA A 357 -11.63 -14.14 -5.54
C ALA A 357 -10.84 -12.83 -5.54
N PHE A 358 -10.55 -12.25 -6.70
CA PHE A 358 -9.87 -10.95 -6.77
C PHE A 358 -10.66 -9.83 -6.08
N GLN A 359 -11.98 -9.75 -6.32
CA GLN A 359 -12.85 -8.80 -5.66
C GLN A 359 -12.91 -9.02 -4.14
N ASN A 360 -12.91 -10.27 -3.67
CA ASN A 360 -12.88 -10.59 -2.25
C ASN A 360 -11.56 -10.17 -1.60
N VAL A 361 -10.43 -10.37 -2.28
CA VAL A 361 -9.12 -9.89 -1.80
C VAL A 361 -9.11 -8.37 -1.72
N ALA A 362 -9.63 -7.66 -2.74
CA ALA A 362 -9.74 -6.20 -2.72
C ALA A 362 -10.57 -5.68 -1.54
N LYS A 363 -11.74 -6.28 -1.31
CA LYS A 363 -12.62 -5.95 -0.17
C LYS A 363 -11.96 -6.27 1.18
N ALA A 364 -11.29 -7.42 1.28
CA ALA A 364 -10.62 -7.83 2.52
C ALA A 364 -9.45 -6.91 2.86
N LEU A 365 -8.67 -6.50 1.86
CA LEU A 365 -7.46 -5.70 2.05
C LEU A 365 -7.74 -4.21 2.22
N ASN A 366 -8.84 -3.72 1.67
CA ASN A 366 -9.16 -2.29 1.65
C ASN A 366 -10.53 -1.99 2.29
N GLY A 367 -11.05 -2.95 3.05
CA GLY A 367 -12.12 -2.82 4.05
C GLY A 367 -11.62 -2.39 5.44
N THR A 368 -10.31 -2.17 5.62
CA THR A 368 -9.74 -1.41 6.74
C THR A 368 -9.47 0.02 6.27
N ALA A 369 -10.45 0.90 6.41
CA ALA A 369 -10.38 2.29 5.96
C ALA A 369 -9.19 3.05 6.56
N VAL A 370 -8.23 3.49 5.74
CA VAL A 370 -7.53 4.79 5.91
C VAL A 370 -7.16 5.36 4.54
N ALA A 371 -7.93 6.33 4.07
CA ALA A 371 -7.50 7.31 3.08
C ALA A 371 -6.69 8.44 3.75
N ALA A 372 -5.89 9.17 2.93
CA ALA A 372 -5.05 10.37 3.19
C ALA A 372 -3.53 10.05 3.19
N ASN A 373 -2.65 10.62 2.35
CA ASN A 373 -2.67 11.88 1.60
C ASN A 373 -1.73 11.80 0.37
N ALA A 374 -2.19 12.28 -0.78
CA ALA A 374 -1.33 12.98 -1.75
C ALA A 374 -1.82 14.45 -1.77
N PRO A 375 -0.94 15.48 -1.67
CA PRO A 375 -1.39 16.86 -1.72
C PRO A 375 -1.81 17.24 -3.14
N ALA A 376 -2.97 17.89 -3.29
CA ALA A 376 -3.30 18.67 -4.48
C ALA A 376 -2.58 20.04 -4.44
N PRO A 377 -2.24 20.64 -5.59
CA PRO A 377 -1.48 21.89 -5.63
C PRO A 377 -2.32 23.07 -5.15
N THR A 378 -1.75 23.90 -4.28
CA THR A 378 -2.33 25.16 -3.83
C THR A 378 -2.24 26.21 -4.93
N THR A 379 -3.38 26.62 -5.49
CA THR A 379 -3.51 27.92 -6.15
C THR A 379 -3.94 28.97 -5.14
N THR A 380 -3.14 30.01 -5.02
CA THR A 380 -3.38 31.22 -4.23
C THR A 380 -4.54 32.05 -4.77
N THR A 381 -5.52 32.38 -3.93
CA THR A 381 -6.19 33.68 -3.96
C THR A 381 -6.84 33.99 -2.62
N ALA A 382 -6.46 35.12 -2.05
CA ALA A 382 -7.07 35.71 -0.86
C ALA A 382 -8.41 36.36 -1.23
N ALA A 383 -9.43 36.16 -0.39
CA ALA A 383 -10.56 37.08 -0.28
C ALA A 383 -11.20 36.97 1.10
N SER A 384 -11.16 38.08 1.83
CA SER A 384 -11.82 38.31 3.12
C SER A 384 -13.34 38.21 2.99
N ALA A 385 -13.99 37.58 3.98
CA ALA A 385 -15.40 37.82 4.26
C ALA A 385 -15.66 37.67 5.77
N ALA A 386 -16.09 38.77 6.38
CA ALA A 386 -16.57 38.83 7.75
C ALA A 386 -17.92 38.13 7.87
N ALA A 387 -18.13 37.39 8.96
CA ALA A 387 -19.46 37.00 9.41
C ALA A 387 -19.54 37.05 10.94
N ALA A 388 -20.43 37.91 11.42
CA ALA A 388 -20.73 38.16 12.82
C ALA A 388 -21.40 36.95 13.49
N VAL A 389 -21.02 36.67 14.74
CA VAL A 389 -21.73 35.73 15.62
C VAL A 389 -22.33 36.50 16.80
N LYS A 390 -23.66 36.43 16.92
CA LYS A 390 -24.44 36.85 18.08
C LYS A 390 -24.13 35.94 19.26
N VAL A 391 -23.84 36.52 20.43
CA VAL A 391 -23.69 35.80 21.69
C VAL A 391 -24.92 36.10 22.57
N GLY A 392 -25.65 35.05 22.98
CA GLY A 392 -26.72 35.13 23.98
C GLY A 392 -26.16 35.14 25.42
N PRO A 393 -26.92 35.62 26.42
CA PRO A 393 -26.37 35.93 27.73
C PRO A 393 -26.14 34.68 28.58
N ILE A 394 -24.95 34.57 29.17
CA ILE A 394 -24.60 33.60 30.23
C ILE A 394 -24.78 34.29 31.58
N SER A 395 -25.56 33.67 32.45
CA SER A 395 -25.78 34.07 33.85
C SER A 395 -24.51 33.91 34.69
N LEU A 396 -24.15 34.95 35.43
CA LEU A 396 -23.02 35.00 36.36
C LEU A 396 -23.53 34.77 37.79
N THR A 397 -23.24 33.60 38.38
CA THR A 397 -23.42 33.34 39.81
C THR A 397 -22.13 33.62 40.57
N LEU A 398 -22.16 34.65 41.43
CA LEU A 398 -21.13 34.91 42.44
C LEU A 398 -21.22 33.89 43.59
N PHE A 399 -20.09 33.30 43.96
CA PHE A 399 -19.90 32.71 45.29
C PHE A 399 -18.96 33.61 46.10
N ALA A 400 -19.49 34.17 47.18
CA ALA A 400 -18.73 34.83 48.23
C ALA A 400 -18.20 33.79 49.22
N ALA A 401 -16.91 33.82 49.54
CA ALA A 401 -16.33 33.11 50.67
C ALA A 401 -15.78 34.13 51.66
N ALA A 402 -16.48 34.28 52.78
CA ALA A 402 -16.00 34.93 53.98
C ALA A 402 -15.43 33.86 54.91
N LEU A 403 -14.23 34.09 55.46
CA LEU A 403 -13.85 33.51 56.74
C LEU A 403 -13.01 34.51 57.52
N VAL A 404 -13.47 34.81 58.74
CA VAL A 404 -12.92 35.75 59.72
C VAL A 404 -12.41 34.96 60.92
N GLY A 405 -11.27 35.40 61.47
CA GLY A 405 -10.87 35.28 62.88
C GLY A 405 -10.17 33.97 63.27
N SER A 406 -9.16 33.92 64.14
CA SER A 406 -8.66 34.86 65.17
C SER A 406 -7.25 34.36 65.59
N LEU A 407 -6.23 35.23 65.74
CA LEU A 407 -5.76 35.92 66.97
C LEU A 407 -5.05 35.04 68.03
N VAL A 408 -3.96 35.63 68.57
CA VAL A 408 -3.15 35.31 69.79
C VAL A 408 -2.00 34.32 69.51
N LEU A 409 -0.71 34.62 69.75
CA LEU A 409 0.00 35.55 70.65
C LEU A 409 1.27 36.09 69.96
#